data_AF-A0A924IBB4-F1
#
_entry.id   AF-A0A924IBB4-F1
#
_cell.length_a   1.000
_cell.length_b   1.000
_cell.length_c   1.000
_cell.angle_alpha   90.00
_cell.angle_beta   90.00
_cell.angle_gamma   90.00
#
_symmetry.space_group_name_H-M   'P 1'
#
loop_
_entity.id
_entity.type
_entity.pdbx_description
1 polymer ?
#
loop_
_entity_poly.entity_id
_entity_poly.type
_entity_poly.pdbx_seq_one_letter_code
_entity_poly.pdbx_strand_id
1 'polypeptide(L)'
;MRRVLAVVCLLSLFGLFLFVLTSTRPLTPGVLRFTFLDVGQGDSVIVQTPSGRIVVIDTGNLGRQNGEDAGQSVVAPALRRMGTNHIDLLFLTHPHADHIGGAKSLLELCDVDLIIDNGQDSASPLVLSYLQKAKERNILYRVA
;
A
#
# COMPACT_ATOMS: atom_id res chain seq x y z
N MET A 1 -36.05 26.20 -30.07
CA MET A 1 -35.06 25.19 -30.53
C MET A 1 -33.61 25.53 -30.17
N ARG A 2 -33.04 26.68 -30.57
CA ARG A 2 -31.61 27.00 -30.34
C ARG A 2 -31.15 26.97 -28.86
N ARG A 3 -31.97 27.49 -27.92
CA ARG A 3 -31.64 27.50 -26.48
C ARG A 3 -31.64 26.09 -25.86
N VAL A 4 -32.58 25.24 -26.27
CA VAL A 4 -32.67 23.85 -25.82
C VAL A 4 -31.45 23.06 -26.29
N LEU A 5 -31.04 23.27 -27.55
CA LEU A 5 -29.85 22.64 -28.11
C LEU A 5 -28.56 23.04 -27.37
N ALA A 6 -28.42 24.32 -27.02
CA ALA A 6 -27.26 24.81 -26.26
C ALA A 6 -27.16 24.18 -24.86
N VAL A 7 -28.30 24.05 -24.15
CA VAL A 7 -28.34 23.42 -22.82
C VAL A 7 -27.98 21.94 -22.89
N VAL A 8 -28.49 21.21 -23.89
CA VAL A 8 -28.15 19.79 -24.09
C VAL A 8 -26.66 19.63 -24.37
N CYS A 9 -26.06 20.47 -25.23
CA CYS A 9 -24.61 20.44 -25.48
C CYS A 9 -23.81 20.71 -24.20
N LEU A 10 -24.23 21.68 -23.38
CA LEU A 10 -23.52 22.03 -22.14
C LEU A 10 -23.57 20.90 -21.11
N LEU A 11 -24.73 20.26 -20.94
CA LEU A 11 -24.90 19.12 -20.03
C LEU A 11 -24.10 17.90 -20.51
N SER A 12 -24.06 17.64 -21.81
CA SER A 12 -23.23 16.57 -22.38
C SER A 12 -21.74 16.84 -22.22
N LEU A 13 -21.29 18.09 -22.42
CA LEU A 13 -19.90 18.51 -22.17
C LEU A 13 -19.53 18.40 -20.69
N PHE A 14 -20.43 18.78 -19.79
CA PHE A 14 -20.22 18.66 -18.36
C PHE A 14 -20.18 17.19 -17.90
N GLY A 15 -21.08 16.35 -18.43
CA GLY A 15 -21.07 14.91 -18.19
C GLY A 15 -19.80 14.23 -18.72
N LEU A 16 -19.34 14.62 -19.92
CA LEU A 16 -18.08 14.14 -20.48
C LEU A 16 -16.89 14.60 -19.64
N PHE A 17 -16.90 15.85 -19.16
CA PHE A 17 -15.86 16.38 -18.28
C PHE A 17 -15.80 15.62 -16.94
N LEU A 18 -16.94 15.35 -16.30
CA LEU A 18 -17.01 14.51 -15.10
C LEU A 18 -16.56 13.07 -15.36
N PHE A 19 -16.92 12.50 -16.51
CA PHE A 19 -16.49 11.17 -16.92
C PHE A 19 -14.98 11.09 -17.13
N VAL A 20 -14.37 12.10 -17.76
CA VAL A 20 -12.91 12.20 -17.94
C VAL A 20 -12.20 12.40 -16.60
N LEU A 21 -12.76 13.21 -15.70
CA LEU A 21 -12.21 13.42 -14.35
C LEU A 21 -12.26 12.15 -13.48
N THR A 22 -13.25 11.28 -13.68
CA THR A 22 -13.43 10.05 -12.89
C THR A 22 -12.88 8.80 -13.58
N SER A 23 -12.62 8.84 -14.89
CA SER A 23 -11.99 7.76 -15.67
C SER A 23 -10.46 7.79 -15.58
N THR A 24 -9.93 7.92 -14.37
CA THR A 24 -8.50 7.82 -14.09
C THR A 24 -8.08 6.39 -13.77
N ARG A 25 -8.78 5.37 -14.29
CA ARG A 25 -8.22 4.02 -14.26
C ARG A 25 -7.05 4.00 -15.23
N PRO A 26 -5.79 3.85 -14.77
CA PRO A 26 -4.69 3.67 -15.70
C PRO A 26 -5.03 2.46 -16.57
N LEU A 27 -5.17 2.70 -17.87
CA LEU A 27 -5.14 1.66 -18.90
C LEU A 27 -3.71 1.14 -19.00
N THR A 28 -3.22 0.50 -17.95
CA THR A 28 -2.06 -0.38 -18.04
C THR A 28 -2.56 -1.81 -17.96
N PRO A 29 -2.84 -2.46 -19.10
CA PRO A 29 -2.93 -3.91 -19.10
C PRO A 29 -1.59 -4.52 -18.62
N GLY A 30 -1.64 -5.35 -17.59
CA GLY A 30 -1.23 -6.74 -17.79
C GLY A 30 0.18 -7.18 -17.41
N VAL A 31 1.01 -6.36 -16.75
CA VAL A 31 2.37 -6.79 -16.39
C VAL A 31 2.54 -6.86 -14.89
N LEU A 32 3.03 -8.01 -14.41
CA LEU A 32 3.47 -8.18 -13.03
C LEU A 32 4.78 -7.40 -12.85
N ARG A 33 4.80 -6.43 -11.93
CA ARG A 33 5.98 -5.62 -11.64
C ARG A 33 6.45 -5.88 -10.21
N PHE A 34 7.74 -6.09 -10.06
CA PHE A 34 8.43 -6.10 -8.77
C PHE A 34 9.30 -4.86 -8.67
N THR A 35 9.14 -4.11 -7.59
CA THR A 35 9.98 -2.96 -7.25
C THR A 35 10.67 -3.26 -5.94
N PHE A 36 11.97 -3.57 -6.01
CA PHE A 36 12.82 -3.77 -4.84
C PHE A 36 13.25 -2.40 -4.31
N LEU A 37 12.96 -2.14 -3.05
CA LEU A 37 13.26 -0.88 -2.40
C LEU A 37 14.60 -0.98 -1.66
N ASP A 38 15.41 0.06 -1.80
CA ASP A 38 16.57 0.25 -0.95
C ASP A 38 16.10 0.76 0.42
N VAL A 39 15.94 -0.19 1.35
CA VAL A 39 15.51 0.06 2.73
C VAL A 39 16.66 0.01 3.73
N GLY A 40 17.91 0.02 3.23
CA GLY A 40 19.09 -0.20 4.04
C GLY A 40 19.27 -1.68 4.40
N GLN A 41 18.81 -2.08 5.58
CA GLN A 41 18.95 -3.47 6.06
C GLN A 41 17.63 -4.24 5.87
N GLY A 42 17.76 -5.49 5.40
CA GLY A 42 16.66 -6.41 5.14
C GLY A 42 15.95 -6.10 3.82
N ASP A 43 14.66 -6.44 3.73
CA ASP A 43 13.92 -6.45 2.47
C ASP A 43 12.67 -5.57 2.51
N SER A 44 12.34 -4.96 1.37
CA SER A 44 10.98 -4.52 1.06
C SER A 44 10.74 -4.52 -0.45
N VAL A 45 9.68 -5.20 -0.88
CA VAL A 45 9.33 -5.34 -2.29
C VAL A 45 7.87 -4.94 -2.49
N ILE A 46 7.64 -4.00 -3.41
CA ILE A 46 6.28 -3.69 -3.89
C ILE A 46 6.02 -4.52 -5.13
N VAL A 47 4.98 -5.35 -5.09
CA VAL A 47 4.50 -6.13 -6.23
C VAL A 47 3.20 -5.50 -6.74
N GLN A 48 3.21 -5.06 -7.99
CA GLN A 48 2.01 -4.64 -8.68
C GLN A 48 1.54 -5.78 -9.59
N THR A 49 0.35 -6.30 -9.31
CA THR A 49 -0.24 -7.38 -10.11
C THR A 49 -0.77 -6.86 -11.45
N PRO A 50 -0.94 -7.73 -12.46
CA PRO A 50 -1.60 -7.38 -13.72
C PRO A 50 -3.01 -6.77 -13.55
N SER A 51 -3.71 -7.10 -12.45
CA SER A 51 -5.03 -6.56 -12.11
C SER A 51 -4.98 -5.24 -11.33
N GLY A 52 -3.79 -4.67 -11.11
CA GLY A 52 -3.60 -3.41 -10.38
C GLY A 52 -3.58 -3.53 -8.85
N ARG A 53 -3.66 -4.76 -8.30
CA ARG A 53 -3.47 -4.99 -6.85
C ARG A 53 -2.04 -4.74 -6.43
N ILE A 54 -1.88 -4.23 -5.22
CA ILE A 54 -0.60 -3.89 -4.59
C ILE A 54 -0.33 -4.88 -3.46
N VAL A 55 0.76 -5.62 -3.57
CA VAL A 55 1.28 -6.45 -2.49
C VAL A 55 2.59 -5.83 -2.02
N VAL A 56 2.78 -5.75 -0.70
CA VAL A 56 4.07 -5.38 -0.10
C VAL A 56 4.61 -6.60 0.61
N ILE A 57 5.82 -7.01 0.25
CA ILE A 57 6.55 -8.10 0.90
C ILE A 57 7.65 -7.45 1.74
N ASP A 58 7.58 -7.63 3.06
CA ASP A 58 8.44 -6.99 4.06
C ASP A 58 8.50 -5.45 3.97
N THR A 59 9.05 -4.85 5.02
CA THR A 59 8.91 -3.41 5.31
C THR A 59 10.23 -2.74 5.67
N GLY A 60 11.34 -3.48 5.57
CA GLY A 60 12.66 -3.03 5.95
C GLY A 60 12.84 -2.82 7.46
N ASN A 61 13.96 -2.20 7.78
CA ASN A 61 14.43 -1.95 9.14
C ASN A 61 13.63 -0.88 9.91
N LEU A 62 13.61 -1.06 11.24
CA LEU A 62 13.42 0.00 12.23
C LEU A 62 14.73 0.25 12.99
N GLY A 63 15.51 1.22 12.52
CA GLY A 63 16.80 1.57 13.08
C GLY A 63 16.69 2.10 14.52
N ARG A 64 17.44 1.49 15.44
CA ARG A 64 17.38 1.79 16.89
C ARG A 64 18.01 3.12 17.28
N GLN A 65 18.88 3.70 16.45
CA GLN A 65 19.71 4.84 16.83
C GLN A 65 19.24 6.18 16.26
N ASN A 66 18.52 6.18 15.12
CA ASN A 66 18.16 7.43 14.41
C ASN A 66 16.66 7.52 14.02
N GLY A 67 15.81 6.60 14.46
CA GLY A 67 14.41 6.59 14.03
C GLY A 67 14.23 6.29 12.53
N GLU A 68 15.18 5.55 11.95
CA GLU A 68 15.12 5.07 10.56
C GLU A 68 14.04 4.00 10.44
N ASP A 69 12.80 4.43 10.28
CA ASP A 69 11.69 3.58 9.92
C ASP A 69 11.58 3.52 8.40
N ALA A 70 11.98 2.39 7.80
CA ALA A 70 11.92 2.20 6.36
C ALA A 70 10.47 2.24 5.82
N GLY A 71 9.51 1.77 6.60
CA GLY A 71 8.08 1.84 6.28
C GLY A 71 7.61 3.28 6.05
N GLN A 72 7.95 4.18 6.97
CA GLN A 72 7.59 5.60 6.90
C GLN A 72 8.43 6.39 5.88
N SER A 73 9.73 6.13 5.82
CA SER A 73 10.69 6.96 5.06
C SER A 73 10.93 6.50 3.62
N VAL A 74 10.71 5.22 3.31
CA VAL A 74 10.96 4.62 1.99
C VAL A 74 9.69 4.04 1.38
N VAL A 75 9.05 3.10 2.07
CA VAL A 75 7.95 2.29 1.50
C VAL A 75 6.70 3.13 1.26
N ALA A 76 6.20 3.86 2.27
CA ALA A 76 5.02 4.72 2.11
C ALA A 76 5.24 5.85 1.08
N PRO A 77 6.41 6.53 1.00
CA PRO A 77 6.72 7.45 -0.10
C PRO A 77 6.79 6.78 -1.47
N ALA A 78 7.30 5.54 -1.58
CA ALA A 78 7.32 4.80 -2.83
C ALA A 78 5.90 4.49 -3.33
N LEU A 79 5.02 3.99 -2.45
CA LEU A 79 3.59 3.78 -2.76
C LEU A 79 2.92 5.07 -3.23
N ARG A 80 3.14 6.19 -2.51
CA ARG A 80 2.60 7.51 -2.90
C ARG A 80 3.10 7.97 -4.26
N ARG A 81 4.37 7.76 -4.59
CA ARG A 81 4.92 8.04 -5.93
C ARG A 81 4.28 7.17 -7.02
N MET A 82 3.80 5.99 -6.67
CA MET A 82 3.04 5.09 -7.55
C MET A 82 1.54 5.46 -7.62
N GLY A 83 1.12 6.54 -6.95
CA GLY A 83 -0.26 7.04 -6.99
C GLY A 83 -1.23 6.29 -6.08
N THR A 84 -0.72 5.54 -5.09
CA THR A 84 -1.54 4.75 -4.17
C THR A 84 -1.08 4.91 -2.72
N ASN A 85 -2.01 4.80 -1.79
CA ASN A 85 -1.77 4.56 -0.36
C ASN A 85 -2.41 3.24 0.10
N HIS A 86 -2.90 2.43 -0.84
CA HIS A 86 -3.58 1.16 -0.61
C HIS A 86 -2.64 -0.02 -0.79
N ILE A 87 -2.74 -1.00 0.11
CA ILE A 87 -2.03 -2.28 0.08
C ILE A 87 -3.06 -3.40 0.19
N ASP A 88 -3.29 -4.14 -0.90
CA ASP A 88 -4.19 -5.30 -0.90
C ASP A 88 -3.69 -6.43 0.00
N LEU A 89 -2.37 -6.61 0.09
CA LEU A 89 -1.73 -7.62 0.94
C LEU A 89 -0.39 -7.11 1.45
N LEU A 90 -0.22 -7.10 2.77
CA LEU A 90 1.07 -6.98 3.43
C LEU A 90 1.53 -8.39 3.85
N PHE A 91 2.56 -8.91 3.19
CA PHE A 91 3.17 -10.20 3.50
C PHE A 91 4.46 -10.00 4.30
N LEU A 92 4.50 -10.53 5.51
CA LEU A 92 5.65 -10.42 6.42
C LEU A 92 6.33 -11.79 6.52
N THR A 93 7.55 -11.90 5.99
CA THR A 93 8.20 -13.20 5.79
C THR A 93 8.61 -13.88 7.10
N HIS A 94 9.14 -13.11 8.06
CA HIS A 94 9.56 -13.59 9.37
C HIS A 94 9.77 -12.39 10.34
N PRO A 95 9.78 -12.60 11.67
CA PRO A 95 9.67 -11.52 12.66
C PRO A 95 10.99 -10.80 12.99
N HIS A 96 11.96 -10.77 12.07
CA HIS A 96 13.20 -10.03 12.27
C HIS A 96 12.99 -8.53 12.01
N ALA A 97 13.70 -7.69 12.79
CA ALA A 97 13.49 -6.24 12.81
C ALA A 97 13.81 -5.55 11.48
N ASP A 98 14.68 -6.13 10.67
CA ASP A 98 15.03 -5.70 9.32
C ASP A 98 14.01 -6.11 8.25
N HIS A 99 13.00 -6.90 8.61
CA HIS A 99 11.90 -7.28 7.72
C HIS A 99 10.56 -6.65 8.15
N ILE A 100 10.25 -6.65 9.45
CA ILE A 100 8.96 -6.14 9.96
C ILE A 100 9.06 -4.75 10.61
N GLY A 101 10.21 -4.10 10.54
CA GLY A 101 10.48 -2.86 11.26
C GLY A 101 9.50 -1.74 10.90
N GLY A 102 9.19 -1.58 9.62
CA GLY A 102 8.26 -0.57 9.10
C GLY A 102 6.78 -0.96 9.15
N ALA A 103 6.43 -2.17 9.60
CA ALA A 103 5.07 -2.70 9.48
C ALA A 103 4.04 -1.82 10.19
N LYS A 104 4.27 -1.48 11.46
CA LYS A 104 3.35 -0.63 12.23
C LYS A 104 3.11 0.72 11.54
N SER A 105 4.17 1.36 11.05
CA SER A 105 4.10 2.66 10.39
C SER A 105 3.34 2.60 9.06
N LEU A 106 3.47 1.50 8.31
CA LEU A 106 2.62 1.28 7.14
C LEU A 106 1.14 1.13 7.52
N LEU A 107 0.80 0.43 8.60
CA LEU A 107 -0.59 0.34 9.06
C LEU A 107 -1.15 1.68 9.57
N GLU A 108 -0.29 2.65 9.89
CA GLU A 108 -0.67 4.02 10.25
C GLU A 108 -0.85 4.91 9.01
N LEU A 109 -0.01 4.72 7.98
CA LEU A 109 0.08 5.61 6.81
C LEU A 109 -0.67 5.10 5.56
N CYS A 110 -0.99 3.82 5.52
CA CYS A 110 -1.60 3.14 4.38
C CYS A 110 -2.90 2.43 4.78
N ASP A 111 -3.77 2.25 3.80
CA ASP A 111 -4.96 1.42 3.94
C ASP A 111 -4.57 0.00 3.53
N VAL A 112 -4.68 -0.95 4.46
CA VAL A 112 -4.22 -2.34 4.28
C VAL A 112 -5.40 -3.28 4.46
N ASP A 113 -5.65 -4.14 3.47
CA ASP A 113 -6.79 -5.07 3.50
C ASP A 113 -6.49 -6.35 4.28
N LEU A 114 -5.32 -6.95 4.03
CA LEU A 114 -4.91 -8.24 4.56
C LEU A 114 -3.43 -8.22 4.96
N ILE A 115 -3.15 -8.80 6.11
CA ILE A 115 -1.79 -9.13 6.57
C ILE A 115 -1.66 -10.66 6.58
N ILE A 116 -0.56 -11.16 6.02
CA ILE A 116 -0.14 -12.56 6.15
C ILE A 116 1.26 -12.59 6.74
N ASP A 117 1.48 -13.41 7.76
CA ASP A 117 2.82 -13.75 8.23
C ASP A 117 3.04 -15.27 8.30
N ASN A 118 4.23 -15.68 8.72
CA ASN A 118 4.63 -17.09 8.84
C ASN A 118 4.22 -17.76 10.17
N GLY A 119 3.47 -17.07 11.03
CA GLY A 119 3.01 -17.58 12.33
C GLY A 119 4.12 -17.89 13.34
N GLN A 120 5.36 -17.47 13.08
CA GLN A 120 6.45 -17.70 14.01
C GLN A 120 6.18 -16.91 15.30
N ASP A 121 5.95 -17.64 16.38
CA ASP A 121 5.69 -17.03 17.68
C ASP A 121 6.92 -16.23 18.12
N SER A 122 6.73 -14.93 18.20
CA SER A 122 7.74 -13.97 18.62
C SER A 122 7.05 -12.96 19.49
N ALA A 123 7.27 -13.07 20.80
CA ALA A 123 6.88 -12.07 21.79
C ALA A 123 7.67 -10.75 21.66
N SER A 124 8.27 -10.49 20.49
CA SER A 124 9.01 -9.26 20.25
C SER A 124 8.07 -8.05 20.30
N PRO A 125 8.51 -6.92 20.87
CA PRO A 125 7.72 -5.69 20.88
C PRO A 125 7.30 -5.23 19.48
N LEU A 126 8.11 -5.52 18.45
CA LEU A 126 7.80 -5.20 17.07
C LEU A 126 6.55 -5.96 16.57
N VAL A 127 6.53 -7.28 16.77
CA VAL A 127 5.39 -8.13 16.39
C VAL A 127 4.12 -7.69 17.09
N LEU A 128 4.20 -7.52 18.41
CA LEU A 128 3.07 -7.06 19.21
C LEU A 128 2.55 -5.70 18.74
N SER A 129 3.44 -4.80 18.35
CA SER A 129 3.07 -3.44 17.94
C SER A 129 2.28 -3.38 16.64
N TYR A 130 2.66 -4.16 15.62
CA TYR A 130 1.88 -4.17 14.36
C TYR A 130 0.61 -5.02 14.51
N LEU A 131 0.61 -6.10 15.29
CA LEU A 131 -0.59 -6.90 15.56
C LEU A 131 -1.64 -6.08 16.32
N GLN A 132 -1.22 -5.32 17.33
CA GLN A 132 -2.09 -4.38 18.03
C GLN A 132 -2.68 -3.37 17.04
N LYS A 133 -1.83 -2.76 16.20
CA LYS A 133 -2.28 -1.78 15.20
C LYS A 133 -3.25 -2.39 14.18
N ALA A 134 -3.01 -3.63 13.73
CA ALA A 134 -3.89 -4.36 12.84
C ALA A 134 -5.27 -4.59 13.47
N LYS A 135 -5.31 -4.96 14.75
CA LYS A 135 -6.55 -5.10 15.51
C LYS A 135 -7.29 -3.77 15.67
N GLU A 136 -6.58 -2.69 16.02
CA GLU A 136 -7.15 -1.35 16.14
C GLU A 136 -7.81 -0.88 14.84
N ARG A 137 -7.21 -1.21 13.69
CA ARG A 137 -7.70 -0.86 12.35
C ARG A 137 -8.67 -1.88 11.76
N ASN A 138 -9.00 -2.97 12.47
CA ASN A 138 -9.83 -4.08 11.98
C ASN A 138 -9.33 -4.70 10.66
N ILE A 139 -8.02 -4.84 10.51
CA ILE A 139 -7.38 -5.40 9.31
C ILE A 139 -7.46 -6.94 9.39
N LEU A 140 -7.76 -7.59 8.26
CA LEU A 140 -7.77 -9.05 8.20
C LEU A 140 -6.35 -9.57 8.41
N TYR A 141 -6.20 -10.57 9.27
CA TYR A 141 -4.91 -11.19 9.59
C TYR A 141 -4.99 -12.70 9.39
N ARG A 142 -3.96 -13.30 8.78
CA ARG A 142 -3.83 -14.75 8.58
C ARG A 142 -2.38 -15.18 8.77
N VAL A 143 -2.23 -16.45 9.12
CA VAL A 143 -0.95 -17.16 9.13
C VAL A 143 -0.91 -18.08 7.92
N ALA A 144 0.25 -18.17 7.24
CA ALA A 144 0.50 -19.06 6.11
C ALA A 144 1.54 -20.14 6.43
#